data_AF-A0A8J9VZ65-F1
#
_entry.id   AF-A0A8J9VZ65-F1
#
_cell.length_a   1.000
_cell.length_b   1.000
_cell.length_c   1.000
_cell.angle_alpha   90.00
_cell.angle_beta   90.00
_cell.angle_gamma   90.00
#
_symmetry.space_group_name_H-M   'P 1'
#
loop_
_entity.id
_entity.type
_entity.pdbx_description
1 polymer ?
#
loop_
_entity_poly.entity_id
_entity_poly.type
_entity_poly.pdbx_seq_one_letter_code
_entity_poly.pdbx_strand_id
1 'polypeptide(L)'
;MDIAKQEKIKMDQYQEVKTNEEDVNDGKPTTKSIFKQVLICSSVWIQFVMAGLCVGAPTVIVPQINREANSTIIDSDLTSWIFATLTISNTPWVIILPFFTERFGRKIPQIITTFVSIVVFLCYYASSNAYHIIIVEVIQGYMHTSNLTVAIIIITEYTSPRLRGTFLTVTGAAFFWGIWIANAIGTFFHWRNITIVGFICSFYTLTVFTWPESPYWLASKGRFDECRKSFRWIHGYTSEKELREIISTKREEMERKKTEVKMSFCSTIRTPEFYKPMVLAIVAVLQYQFSGKMICSLFILDIFKTITTSESTAYMAMLILNGVTVIRLDGSFLLYGITCGLCTLYLFIYLPETKDKTQCEIEAFFIDKKEKDNMPTLLYR
;
A
#
# COMPACT_ATOMS: atom_id res chain seq x y z
N MET A 1 -19.95 15.96 53.01
CA MET A 1 -20.51 16.89 52.01
C MET A 1 -19.63 16.98 50.75
N ASP A 2 -18.38 16.52 50.78
CA ASP A 2 -17.44 16.63 49.64
C ASP A 2 -17.55 15.54 48.56
N ILE A 3 -17.98 14.32 48.91
CA ILE A 3 -18.05 13.20 47.95
C ILE A 3 -19.16 13.44 46.90
N ALA A 4 -20.36 13.84 47.36
CA ALA A 4 -21.47 14.16 46.45
C ALA A 4 -21.15 15.36 45.54
N LYS A 5 -20.31 16.30 46.01
CA LYS A 5 -19.86 17.45 45.22
C LYS A 5 -18.85 17.02 44.15
N GLN A 6 -17.93 16.11 44.48
CA GLN A 6 -16.99 15.51 43.52
C GLN A 6 -17.67 14.61 42.49
N GLU A 7 -18.67 13.83 42.88
CA GLU A 7 -19.46 13.02 41.94
C GLU A 7 -20.29 13.89 41.02
N LYS A 8 -20.87 14.99 41.52
CA LYS A 8 -21.58 15.96 40.69
C LYS A 8 -20.65 16.66 39.70
N ILE A 9 -19.44 17.08 40.12
CA ILE A 9 -18.44 17.65 39.20
C ILE A 9 -18.00 16.62 38.14
N LYS A 10 -17.83 15.35 38.50
CA LYS A 10 -17.53 14.28 37.52
C LYS A 10 -18.68 14.04 36.55
N MET A 11 -19.93 14.05 37.03
CA MET A 11 -21.12 13.87 36.19
C MET A 11 -21.36 15.07 35.29
N ASP A 12 -21.14 16.28 35.79
CA ASP A 12 -21.24 17.53 35.02
C ASP A 12 -20.14 17.56 33.94
N GLN A 13 -18.89 17.16 34.26
CA GLN A 13 -17.83 16.99 33.24
C GLN A 13 -18.17 15.89 32.23
N TYR A 14 -18.79 14.79 32.66
CA TYR A 14 -19.21 13.70 31.77
C TYR A 14 -20.38 14.11 30.87
N GLN A 15 -21.28 14.95 31.36
CA GLN A 15 -22.38 15.52 30.61
C GLN A 15 -21.89 16.61 29.64
N GLU A 16 -20.97 17.48 30.05
CA GLU A 16 -20.37 18.51 29.20
C GLU A 16 -19.53 17.92 28.06
N VAL A 17 -18.86 16.78 28.29
CA VAL A 17 -18.24 15.97 27.22
C VAL A 17 -19.31 15.37 26.30
N LYS A 18 -20.42 14.85 26.83
CA LYS A 18 -21.53 14.34 26.00
C LYS A 18 -22.20 15.43 25.15
N THR A 19 -22.42 16.62 25.69
CA THR A 19 -23.09 17.72 24.97
C THR A 19 -22.20 18.24 23.84
N ASN A 20 -20.88 18.34 24.05
CA ASN A 20 -19.93 18.64 22.97
C ASN A 20 -19.75 17.47 21.96
N GLU A 21 -20.12 16.24 22.33
CA GLU A 21 -20.08 15.04 21.49
C GLU A 21 -21.38 14.83 20.65
N GLU A 22 -22.48 15.52 20.97
CA GLU A 22 -23.76 15.44 20.25
C GLU A 22 -23.84 16.39 19.03
N ASP A 23 -23.03 17.46 18.99
CA ASP A 23 -22.97 18.44 17.89
C ASP A 23 -21.92 18.12 16.79
N VAL A 24 -21.43 16.87 16.72
CA VAL A 24 -20.42 16.49 15.72
C VAL A 24 -21.10 16.09 14.41
N ASN A 25 -21.34 17.10 13.57
CA ASN A 25 -21.69 16.93 12.17
C ASN A 25 -20.59 16.11 11.47
N ASP A 26 -20.96 15.08 10.71
CA ASP A 26 -20.04 14.15 10.02
C ASP A 26 -19.29 14.91 8.91
N GLY A 27 -18.20 15.58 9.33
CA GLY A 27 -17.42 16.48 8.49
C GLY A 27 -16.55 15.70 7.52
N LYS A 28 -16.40 16.21 6.28
CA LYS A 28 -15.41 15.68 5.33
C LYS A 28 -14.04 15.56 6.04
N PRO A 29 -13.27 14.48 5.80
CA PRO A 29 -11.97 14.30 6.42
C PRO A 29 -11.09 15.51 6.14
N THR A 30 -10.50 16.07 7.20
CA THR A 30 -9.62 17.24 7.07
C THR A 30 -8.40 16.89 6.20
N THR A 31 -7.88 17.85 5.45
CA THR A 31 -6.67 17.65 4.61
C THR A 31 -5.50 17.10 5.42
N LYS A 32 -5.37 17.52 6.69
CA LYS A 32 -4.35 17.03 7.62
C LYS A 32 -4.52 15.55 7.98
N SER A 33 -5.76 15.07 8.11
CA SER A 33 -6.09 13.66 8.34
C SER A 33 -5.75 12.81 7.12
N ILE A 34 -6.14 13.25 5.93
CA ILE A 34 -5.81 12.58 4.67
C ILE A 34 -4.29 12.48 4.51
N PHE A 35 -3.55 13.55 4.79
CA PHE A 35 -2.09 13.55 4.70
C PHE A 35 -1.44 12.49 5.61
N LYS A 36 -1.93 12.30 6.84
CA LYS A 36 -1.43 11.25 7.74
C LYS A 36 -1.75 9.85 7.23
N GLN A 37 -2.96 9.63 6.69
CA GLN A 37 -3.33 8.37 6.07
C GLN A 37 -2.42 8.06 4.86
N VAL A 38 -2.17 9.05 4.01
CA VAL A 38 -1.24 8.94 2.88
C VAL A 38 0.18 8.64 3.36
N LEU A 39 0.67 9.30 4.41
CA LEU A 39 2.01 9.05 4.95
C LEU A 39 2.18 7.58 5.37
N ILE A 40 1.22 7.04 6.13
CA ILE A 40 1.24 5.63 6.56
C ILE A 40 1.19 4.70 5.34
N CYS A 41 0.23 4.92 4.44
CA CYS A 41 0.05 4.05 3.29
C CYS A 41 1.19 4.16 2.27
N SER A 42 1.87 5.30 2.17
CA SER A 42 3.01 5.48 1.27
C SER A 42 4.18 4.56 1.61
N SER A 43 4.46 4.34 2.89
CA SER A 43 5.47 3.36 3.30
C SER A 43 5.07 1.93 2.93
N VAL A 44 3.78 1.62 3.00
CA VAL A 44 3.26 0.31 2.60
C VAL A 44 3.35 0.16 1.08
N TRP A 45 3.01 1.19 0.31
CA TRP A 45 3.17 1.21 -1.15
C TRP A 45 4.63 1.02 -1.56
N ILE A 46 5.58 1.65 -0.86
CA ILE A 46 7.01 1.42 -1.10
C ILE A 46 7.40 -0.04 -0.84
N GLN A 47 6.80 -0.72 0.14
CA GLN A 47 7.02 -2.17 0.30
C GLN A 47 6.47 -2.99 -0.87
N PHE A 48 5.34 -2.61 -1.45
CA PHE A 48 4.85 -3.22 -2.68
C PHE A 48 5.78 -2.97 -3.87
N VAL A 49 6.33 -1.76 -4.02
CA VAL A 49 7.38 -1.47 -5.02
C VAL A 49 8.58 -2.40 -4.80
N MET A 50 9.06 -2.55 -3.57
CA MET A 50 10.17 -3.45 -3.25
C MET A 50 9.87 -4.92 -3.58
N ALA A 51 8.66 -5.41 -3.26
CA ALA A 51 8.26 -6.76 -3.67
C ALA A 51 8.19 -6.90 -5.20
N GLY A 52 7.76 -5.85 -5.90
CA GLY A 52 7.81 -5.83 -7.37
C GLY A 52 9.23 -5.87 -7.92
N LEU A 53 10.15 -5.09 -7.33
CA LEU A 53 11.57 -5.11 -7.71
C LEU A 53 12.13 -6.52 -7.61
N CYS A 54 11.88 -7.18 -6.49
CA CYS A 54 12.30 -8.54 -6.24
C CYS A 54 11.70 -9.56 -7.23
N VAL A 55 10.41 -9.47 -7.54
CA VAL A 55 9.76 -10.39 -8.50
C VAL A 55 10.27 -10.18 -9.93
N GLY A 56 10.57 -8.94 -10.31
CA GLY A 56 11.12 -8.62 -11.64
C GLY A 56 12.62 -8.87 -11.77
N ALA A 57 13.37 -8.93 -10.66
CA ALA A 57 14.82 -9.02 -10.70
C ALA A 57 15.35 -10.31 -11.36
N PRO A 58 14.84 -11.54 -11.05
CA PRO A 58 15.35 -12.77 -11.67
C PRO A 58 15.24 -12.77 -13.19
N THR A 59 14.21 -12.14 -13.77
CA THR A 59 14.01 -12.02 -15.22
C THR A 59 15.20 -11.35 -15.92
N VAL A 60 15.86 -10.39 -15.26
CA VAL A 60 17.04 -9.70 -15.81
C VAL A 60 18.36 -10.22 -15.26
N ILE A 61 18.40 -10.69 -14.01
CA ILE A 61 19.60 -11.21 -13.38
C ILE A 61 20.08 -12.49 -14.05
N VAL A 62 19.19 -13.45 -14.30
CA VAL A 62 19.58 -14.76 -14.85
C VAL A 62 20.27 -14.61 -16.21
N PRO A 63 19.71 -13.85 -17.18
CA PRO A 63 20.41 -13.58 -18.44
C PRO A 63 21.73 -12.82 -18.27
N GLN A 64 21.81 -11.83 -17.37
CA GLN A 64 23.04 -11.06 -17.15
C GLN A 64 24.16 -11.94 -16.56
N ILE A 65 23.86 -12.74 -15.53
CA ILE A 65 24.83 -13.67 -14.94
C ILE A 65 25.31 -14.68 -16.00
N ASN A 66 24.41 -15.21 -16.83
CA ASN A 66 24.80 -16.14 -17.89
C ASN A 66 25.71 -15.52 -18.95
N ARG A 67 25.64 -14.20 -19.19
CA ARG A 67 26.57 -13.50 -20.07
C ARG A 67 27.93 -13.25 -19.43
N GLU A 68 27.96 -13.05 -18.11
CA GLU A 68 29.18 -12.76 -17.33
C GLU A 68 29.89 -14.04 -16.85
N ALA A 69 29.21 -15.19 -16.88
CA ALA A 69 29.72 -16.45 -16.35
C ALA A 69 30.79 -17.06 -17.27
N ASN A 70 32.05 -17.04 -16.80
CA ASN A 70 33.14 -17.84 -17.39
C ASN A 70 33.16 -19.31 -16.89
N SER A 71 32.40 -19.67 -15.84
CA SER A 71 32.50 -21.01 -15.21
C SER A 71 31.21 -21.66 -14.72
N THR A 72 30.09 -20.94 -14.53
CA THR A 72 28.81 -21.54 -14.07
C THR A 72 27.62 -20.91 -14.78
N ILE A 73 27.18 -21.55 -15.86
CA ILE A 73 25.95 -21.20 -16.56
C ILE A 73 24.76 -21.64 -15.69
N ILE A 74 23.80 -20.74 -15.49
CA ILE A 74 22.51 -21.04 -14.86
C ILE A 74 21.66 -21.79 -15.89
N ASP A 75 21.41 -23.06 -15.61
CA ASP A 75 20.57 -23.93 -16.43
C ASP A 75 19.07 -23.56 -16.29
N SER A 76 18.25 -24.04 -17.23
CA SER A 76 16.79 -23.86 -17.25
C SER A 76 16.13 -24.39 -15.97
N ASP A 77 16.61 -25.52 -15.44
CA ASP A 77 16.11 -26.09 -14.18
C ASP A 77 16.39 -25.17 -12.99
N LEU A 78 17.62 -24.64 -12.91
CA LEU A 78 18.01 -23.74 -11.82
C LEU A 78 17.26 -22.40 -11.90
N THR A 79 17.02 -21.90 -13.12
CA THR A 79 16.19 -20.73 -13.38
C THR A 79 14.76 -20.95 -12.86
N SER A 80 14.17 -22.10 -13.17
CA SER A 80 12.83 -22.46 -12.71
C SER A 80 12.75 -22.54 -11.19
N TRP A 81 13.79 -23.09 -10.54
CA TRP A 81 13.88 -23.11 -9.08
C TRP A 81 13.94 -21.72 -8.46
N ILE A 82 14.72 -20.78 -9.03
CA ILE A 82 14.78 -19.39 -8.53
C ILE A 82 13.37 -18.77 -8.46
N PHE A 83 12.58 -18.90 -9.54
CA PHE A 83 11.21 -18.38 -9.56
C PHE A 83 10.26 -19.14 -8.63
N ALA A 84 10.39 -20.47 -8.52
CA ALA A 84 9.52 -21.30 -7.69
C ALA A 84 9.76 -21.11 -6.18
N THR A 85 11.02 -20.93 -5.78
CA THR A 85 11.43 -20.83 -4.37
C THR A 85 10.73 -19.69 -3.63
N LEU A 86 10.54 -18.53 -4.29
CA LEU A 86 9.78 -17.42 -3.71
C LEU A 86 8.35 -17.86 -3.33
N THR A 87 7.67 -18.59 -4.21
CA THR A 87 6.28 -19.00 -3.98
C THR A 87 6.18 -20.05 -2.89
N ILE A 88 7.10 -21.02 -2.88
CA ILE A 88 7.14 -22.10 -1.89
C ILE A 88 7.46 -21.54 -0.49
N SER A 89 8.39 -20.59 -0.41
CA SER A 89 8.79 -19.98 0.87
C SER A 89 7.68 -19.14 1.52
N ASN A 90 6.70 -18.66 0.75
CA ASN A 90 5.54 -17.92 1.29
C ASN A 90 4.60 -18.79 2.14
N THR A 91 4.42 -20.06 1.77
CA THR A 91 3.41 -20.96 2.35
C THR A 91 3.38 -21.01 3.89
N PRO A 92 4.51 -21.22 4.61
CA PRO A 92 4.49 -21.23 6.07
C PRO A 92 4.07 -19.88 6.66
N TRP A 93 4.52 -18.78 6.05
CA TRP A 93 4.25 -17.44 6.55
C TRP A 93 2.79 -17.03 6.39
N VAL A 94 2.07 -17.58 5.39
CA VAL A 94 0.64 -17.29 5.18
C VAL A 94 -0.18 -17.75 6.37
N ILE A 95 0.25 -18.81 7.06
CA ILE A 95 -0.40 -19.31 8.27
C ILE A 95 0.09 -18.52 9.49
N ILE A 96 1.40 -18.32 9.62
CA ILE A 96 2.01 -17.73 10.82
C ILE A 96 1.65 -16.24 11.00
N LEU A 97 1.70 -15.45 9.92
CA LEU A 97 1.54 -13.99 9.99
C LEU A 97 0.15 -13.54 10.48
N PRO A 98 -0.98 -14.11 10.03
CA PRO A 98 -2.30 -13.77 10.58
C PRO A 98 -2.37 -13.94 12.11
N PHE A 99 -1.94 -15.07 12.67
CA PHE A 99 -1.90 -15.28 14.12
C PHE A 99 -0.96 -14.28 14.81
N PHE A 100 0.19 -14.01 14.19
CA PHE A 100 1.16 -13.05 14.72
C PHE A 100 0.56 -11.64 14.80
N THR A 101 -0.12 -11.18 13.75
CA THR A 101 -0.76 -9.86 13.71
C THR A 101 -1.92 -9.74 14.70
N GLU A 102 -2.69 -10.81 14.92
CA GLU A 102 -3.76 -10.81 15.92
C GLU A 102 -3.21 -10.66 17.34
N ARG A 103 -2.06 -11.30 17.62
CA ARG A 103 -1.45 -11.29 18.96
C ARG A 103 -0.68 -10.01 19.25
N PHE A 104 0.13 -9.53 18.31
CA PHE A 104 1.10 -8.45 18.54
C PHE A 104 0.71 -7.10 17.93
N GLY A 105 -0.40 -7.02 17.20
CA GLY A 105 -0.83 -5.80 16.52
C GLY A 105 -0.32 -5.75 15.09
N ARG A 106 -0.41 -4.58 14.46
CA ARG A 106 0.02 -4.38 13.07
C ARG A 106 1.41 -3.76 13.01
N LYS A 107 1.75 -2.90 13.98
CA LYS A 107 3.01 -2.17 14.02
C LYS A 107 4.22 -3.08 14.18
N ILE A 108 4.17 -4.05 15.10
CA ILE A 108 5.30 -4.98 15.35
C ILE A 108 5.63 -5.85 14.12
N PRO A 109 4.66 -6.56 13.50
CA PRO A 109 4.94 -7.30 12.26
C PRO A 109 5.52 -6.40 11.16
N GLN A 110 5.02 -5.18 11.04
CA GLN A 110 5.51 -4.22 10.05
C GLN A 110 6.96 -3.79 10.30
N ILE A 111 7.34 -3.57 11.56
CA ILE A 111 8.73 -3.28 11.94
C ILE A 111 9.64 -4.45 11.56
N ILE A 112 9.21 -5.69 11.81
CA ILE A 112 9.98 -6.88 11.42
C ILE A 112 10.13 -6.95 9.90
N THR A 113 9.07 -6.68 9.13
CA THR A 113 9.14 -6.57 7.66
C THR A 113 10.15 -5.55 7.19
N THR A 114 10.23 -4.38 7.81
CA THR A 114 11.24 -3.38 7.47
C THR A 114 12.67 -3.88 7.70
N PHE A 115 12.94 -4.56 8.81
CA PHE A 115 14.27 -5.12 9.05
C PHE A 115 14.60 -6.28 8.09
N VAL A 116 13.63 -7.15 7.83
CA VAL A 116 13.80 -8.24 6.86
C VAL A 116 14.05 -7.68 5.46
N SER A 117 13.38 -6.60 5.04
CA SER A 117 13.61 -5.99 3.72
C SER A 117 15.04 -5.46 3.56
N ILE A 118 15.58 -4.80 4.59
CA ILE A 118 16.98 -4.34 4.62
C ILE A 118 17.94 -5.53 4.45
N VAL A 119 17.72 -6.62 5.20
CA VAL A 119 18.54 -7.83 5.11
C VAL A 119 18.44 -8.49 3.74
N VAL A 120 17.23 -8.59 3.18
CA VAL A 120 16.99 -9.16 1.84
C VAL A 120 17.83 -8.42 0.81
N PHE A 121 17.71 -7.09 0.70
CA PHE A 121 18.45 -6.33 -0.31
C PHE A 121 19.96 -6.32 -0.08
N LEU A 122 20.41 -6.35 1.18
CA LEU A 122 21.84 -6.47 1.50
C LEU A 122 22.42 -7.82 1.05
N CYS A 123 21.74 -8.92 1.37
CA CYS A 123 22.13 -10.26 0.91
C CYS A 123 22.02 -10.40 -0.61
N TYR A 124 21.01 -9.76 -1.22
CA TYR A 124 20.85 -9.73 -2.66
C TYR A 124 22.06 -9.06 -3.33
N TYR A 125 22.52 -7.92 -2.83
CA TYR A 125 23.71 -7.24 -3.35
C TYR A 125 25.00 -8.06 -3.18
N ALA A 126 25.13 -8.78 -2.07
CA ALA A 126 26.27 -9.67 -1.79
C ALA A 126 26.25 -10.98 -2.60
N SER A 127 25.14 -11.29 -3.27
CA SER A 127 25.01 -12.50 -4.08
C SER A 127 26.01 -12.51 -5.23
N SER A 128 26.74 -13.62 -5.35
CA SER A 128 27.70 -13.85 -6.45
C SER A 128 27.42 -15.14 -7.22
N ASN A 129 26.63 -16.05 -6.63
CA ASN A 129 26.25 -17.34 -7.21
C ASN A 129 24.73 -17.48 -7.23
N ALA A 130 24.21 -18.30 -8.14
CA ALA A 130 22.78 -18.61 -8.22
C ALA A 130 22.21 -19.19 -6.92
N TYR A 131 22.98 -19.98 -6.18
CA TYR A 131 22.57 -20.49 -4.87
C TYR A 131 22.38 -19.39 -3.82
N HIS A 132 23.16 -18.30 -3.87
CA HIS A 132 22.94 -17.16 -2.98
C HIS A 132 21.61 -16.49 -3.28
N ILE A 133 21.26 -16.35 -4.57
CA ILE A 133 19.97 -15.80 -5.00
C ILE A 133 18.82 -16.67 -4.48
N ILE A 134 18.91 -18.00 -4.60
CA ILE A 134 17.88 -18.91 -4.04
C ILE A 134 17.70 -18.70 -2.53
N ILE A 135 18.80 -18.57 -1.77
CA ILE A 135 18.73 -18.29 -0.32
C ILE A 135 18.01 -16.96 -0.06
N VAL A 136 18.30 -15.92 -0.85
CA VAL A 136 17.64 -14.62 -0.73
C VAL A 136 16.15 -14.72 -1.07
N GLU A 137 15.76 -15.48 -2.10
CA GLU A 137 14.35 -15.72 -2.43
C GLU A 137 13.59 -16.41 -1.29
N VAL A 138 14.24 -17.31 -0.53
CA VAL A 138 13.65 -17.92 0.68
C VAL A 138 13.38 -16.88 1.76
N ILE A 139 14.35 -16.00 2.03
CA ILE A 139 14.21 -14.94 3.05
C ILE A 139 13.12 -13.94 2.62
N GLN A 140 13.08 -13.61 1.34
CA GLN A 140 12.09 -12.73 0.73
C GLN A 140 10.66 -13.28 0.83
N GLY A 141 10.48 -14.59 0.95
CA GLY A 141 9.15 -15.19 1.14
C GLY A 141 8.39 -14.61 2.34
N TYR A 142 9.10 -14.28 3.43
CA TYR A 142 8.50 -13.56 4.55
C TYR A 142 8.01 -12.16 4.13
N MET A 143 8.86 -11.39 3.46
CA MET A 143 8.55 -10.02 3.02
C MET A 143 7.34 -10.01 2.08
N HIS A 144 7.32 -10.91 1.10
CA HIS A 144 6.23 -11.03 0.14
C HIS A 144 4.91 -11.41 0.83
N THR A 145 4.94 -12.37 1.75
CA THR A 145 3.73 -12.77 2.48
C THR A 145 3.22 -11.68 3.41
N SER A 146 4.13 -10.91 4.03
CA SER A 146 3.76 -9.77 4.87
C SER A 146 3.06 -8.68 4.05
N ASN A 147 3.49 -8.45 2.80
CA ASN A 147 2.81 -7.53 1.89
C ASN A 147 1.38 -8.00 1.52
N LEU A 148 1.18 -9.32 1.34
CA LEU A 148 -0.15 -9.86 1.03
C LEU A 148 -1.08 -9.95 2.24
N THR A 149 -0.56 -9.83 3.46
CA THR A 149 -1.33 -9.99 4.70
C THR A 149 -1.32 -8.72 5.53
N VAL A 150 -0.22 -8.45 6.23
CA VAL A 150 -0.02 -7.32 7.16
C VAL A 150 -0.28 -5.99 6.49
N ALA A 151 0.32 -5.75 5.32
CA ALA A 151 0.21 -4.49 4.61
C ALA A 151 -1.23 -4.17 4.15
N ILE A 152 -1.96 -5.18 3.64
CA ILE A 152 -3.36 -5.02 3.26
C ILE A 152 -4.19 -4.69 4.52
N ILE A 153 -3.96 -5.40 5.62
CA ILE A 153 -4.65 -5.12 6.89
C ILE A 153 -4.37 -3.69 7.36
N ILE A 154 -3.10 -3.24 7.33
CA ILE A 154 -2.72 -1.86 7.67
C ILE A 154 -3.49 -0.86 6.80
N ILE A 155 -3.52 -1.05 5.49
CA ILE A 155 -4.25 -0.12 4.62
C ILE A 155 -5.73 -0.11 4.98
N THR A 156 -6.36 -1.27 5.22
CA THR A 156 -7.78 -1.32 5.54
C THR A 156 -8.14 -0.74 6.92
N GLU A 157 -7.24 -0.86 7.91
CA GLU A 157 -7.49 -0.42 9.29
C GLU A 157 -7.07 1.03 9.57
N TYR A 158 -6.15 1.60 8.78
CA TYR A 158 -5.66 2.98 8.94
C TYR A 158 -6.31 3.97 7.96
N THR A 159 -7.07 3.49 6.97
CA THR A 159 -7.76 4.36 6.01
C THR A 159 -9.25 4.46 6.28
N SER A 160 -9.80 5.66 6.07
CA SER A 160 -11.24 5.86 6.14
C SER A 160 -11.97 5.02 5.07
N PRO A 161 -13.15 4.45 5.36
CA PRO A 161 -13.88 3.57 4.43
C PRO A 161 -14.06 4.14 3.03
N ARG A 162 -14.26 5.46 2.92
CA ARG A 162 -14.43 6.18 1.65
C ARG A 162 -13.19 6.16 0.74
N LEU A 163 -11.99 6.17 1.31
CA LEU A 163 -10.72 6.22 0.56
C LEU A 163 -10.09 4.83 0.38
N ARG A 164 -10.58 3.83 1.13
CA ARG A 164 -10.01 2.48 1.18
C ARG A 164 -9.86 1.83 -0.18
N GLY A 165 -10.86 1.96 -1.06
CA GLY A 165 -10.82 1.40 -2.42
C GLY A 165 -9.64 1.95 -3.22
N THR A 166 -9.50 3.27 -3.29
CA THR A 166 -8.40 3.95 -3.99
C THR A 166 -7.04 3.55 -3.43
N PHE A 167 -6.90 3.53 -2.09
CA PHE A 167 -5.63 3.20 -1.44
C PHE A 167 -5.20 1.75 -1.69
N LEU A 168 -6.16 0.83 -1.78
CA LEU A 168 -5.92 -0.57 -2.09
C LEU A 168 -5.58 -0.75 -3.58
N THR A 169 -6.16 0.04 -4.49
CA THR A 169 -5.77 -0.01 -5.91
C THR A 169 -4.32 0.46 -6.13
N VAL A 170 -3.87 1.47 -5.37
CA VAL A 170 -2.49 1.97 -5.46
C VAL A 170 -1.46 0.91 -5.08
N THR A 171 -1.78 -0.07 -4.22
CA THR A 171 -0.84 -1.17 -3.89
C THR A 171 -0.54 -2.06 -5.10
N GLY A 172 -1.58 -2.41 -5.87
CA GLY A 172 -1.45 -3.18 -7.10
C GLY A 172 -0.59 -2.45 -8.13
N ALA A 173 -0.85 -1.15 -8.32
CA ALA A 173 -0.05 -0.31 -9.19
C ALA A 173 1.42 -0.24 -8.71
N ALA A 174 1.65 -0.01 -7.41
CA ALA A 174 2.99 0.06 -6.82
C ALA A 174 3.79 -1.24 -7.05
N PHE A 175 3.15 -2.40 -6.93
CA PHE A 175 3.77 -3.69 -7.21
C PHE A 175 4.23 -3.81 -8.66
N PHE A 176 3.36 -3.50 -9.64
CA PHE A 176 3.75 -3.56 -11.05
C PHE A 176 4.79 -2.50 -11.44
N TRP A 177 4.74 -1.31 -10.82
CA TRP A 177 5.80 -0.30 -10.96
C TRP A 177 7.15 -0.85 -10.50
N GLY A 178 7.20 -1.60 -9.40
CA GLY A 178 8.41 -2.27 -8.96
C GLY A 178 8.98 -3.24 -10.00
N ILE A 179 8.13 -4.10 -10.58
CA ILE A 179 8.55 -5.05 -11.63
C ILE A 179 9.12 -4.29 -12.84
N TRP A 180 8.42 -3.24 -13.26
CA TRP A 180 8.86 -2.43 -14.40
C TRP A 180 10.19 -1.72 -14.14
N ILE A 181 10.38 -1.14 -12.94
CA ILE A 181 11.65 -0.50 -12.55
C ILE A 181 12.79 -1.52 -12.54
N ALA A 182 12.59 -2.73 -11.99
CA ALA A 182 13.61 -3.78 -12.01
C ALA A 182 14.02 -4.17 -13.43
N ASN A 183 13.03 -4.39 -14.31
CA ASN A 183 13.29 -4.72 -15.70
C ASN A 183 13.95 -3.57 -16.47
N ALA A 184 13.58 -2.31 -16.20
CA ALA A 184 14.21 -1.14 -16.79
C ALA A 184 15.67 -1.01 -16.36
N ILE A 185 15.94 -1.12 -15.05
CA ILE A 185 17.30 -1.09 -14.52
C ILE A 185 18.12 -2.24 -15.11
N GLY A 186 17.60 -3.46 -15.13
CA GLY A 186 18.31 -4.61 -15.71
C GLY A 186 18.42 -4.60 -17.25
N THR A 187 17.74 -3.70 -17.93
CA THR A 187 17.92 -3.50 -19.38
C THR A 187 19.06 -2.52 -19.66
N PHE A 188 19.11 -1.41 -18.92
CA PHE A 188 20.05 -0.31 -19.19
C PHE A 188 21.30 -0.33 -18.30
N PHE A 189 21.26 -1.00 -17.17
CA PHE A 189 22.30 -1.01 -16.15
C PHE A 189 22.55 -2.42 -15.60
N HIS A 190 23.60 -2.54 -14.80
CA HIS A 190 23.95 -3.77 -14.10
C HIS A 190 22.90 -4.11 -13.03
N TRP A 191 22.50 -5.39 -12.94
CA TRP A 191 21.42 -5.87 -12.06
C TRP A 191 21.59 -5.51 -10.58
N ARG A 192 22.83 -5.39 -10.09
CA ARG A 192 23.13 -4.92 -8.72
C ARG A 192 22.48 -3.58 -8.39
N ASN A 193 22.24 -2.70 -9.37
CA ASN A 193 21.58 -1.42 -9.13
C ASN A 193 20.12 -1.58 -8.64
N ILE A 194 19.45 -2.68 -9.02
CA ILE A 194 18.09 -3.01 -8.52
C ILE A 194 18.12 -3.16 -7.00
N THR A 195 19.15 -3.85 -6.49
CA THR A 195 19.29 -4.10 -5.05
C THR A 195 19.64 -2.84 -4.26
N ILE A 196 20.42 -1.92 -4.86
CA ILE A 196 20.72 -0.61 -4.26
C ILE A 196 19.44 0.22 -4.12
N VAL A 197 18.61 0.27 -5.18
CA VAL A 197 17.33 0.97 -5.14
C VAL A 197 16.42 0.38 -4.05
N GLY A 198 16.29 -0.94 -3.98
CA GLY A 198 15.52 -1.61 -2.94
C GLY A 198 16.04 -1.37 -1.52
N PHE A 199 17.36 -1.31 -1.35
CA PHE A 199 18.00 -0.98 -0.07
C PHE A 199 17.67 0.45 0.37
N ILE A 200 17.76 1.43 -0.53
CA ILE A 200 17.39 2.83 -0.25
C ILE A 200 15.89 2.92 0.10
N CYS A 201 15.02 2.26 -0.67
CA CYS A 201 13.58 2.22 -0.41
C CYS A 201 13.25 1.61 0.96
N SER A 202 14.03 0.63 1.43
CA SER A 202 13.80 -0.02 2.72
C SER A 202 13.89 0.96 3.90
N PHE A 203 14.79 1.95 3.84
CA PHE A 203 14.90 2.96 4.90
C PHE A 203 13.65 3.84 5.02
N TYR A 204 12.97 4.14 3.91
CA TYR A 204 11.72 4.91 3.98
C TYR A 204 10.64 4.18 4.80
N THR A 205 10.69 2.85 4.83
CA THR A 205 9.73 2.05 5.60
C THR A 205 9.94 2.12 7.12
N LEU A 206 11.08 2.65 7.59
CA LEU A 206 11.33 2.94 9.01
C LEU A 206 10.37 3.99 9.57
N THR A 207 9.64 4.71 8.71
CA THR A 207 8.56 5.62 9.13
C THR A 207 7.52 4.92 10.00
N VAL A 208 7.39 3.59 9.93
CA VAL A 208 6.55 2.77 10.83
C VAL A 208 6.75 3.08 12.32
N PHE A 209 7.95 3.47 12.75
CA PHE A 209 8.20 3.83 14.16
C PHE A 209 7.37 5.01 14.63
N THR A 210 7.04 5.93 13.72
CA THR A 210 6.26 7.15 14.02
C THR A 210 4.76 6.90 14.10
N TRP A 211 4.27 5.74 13.64
CA TRP A 211 2.84 5.47 13.53
C TRP A 211 2.24 5.04 14.88
N PRO A 212 0.99 5.40 15.18
CA PRO A 212 0.25 4.75 16.25
C PRO A 212 -0.09 3.30 15.86
N GLU A 213 -0.49 2.47 16.82
CA GLU A 213 -0.98 1.12 16.53
C GLU A 213 -2.42 1.17 16.00
N SER A 214 -2.86 0.13 15.28
CA SER A 214 -4.18 0.07 14.66
C SER A 214 -5.32 0.31 15.66
N PRO A 215 -6.23 1.26 15.39
CA PRO A 215 -7.37 1.52 16.27
C PRO A 215 -8.31 0.30 16.38
N TYR A 216 -8.51 -0.42 15.27
CA TYR A 216 -9.33 -1.64 15.25
C TYR A 216 -8.70 -2.76 16.08
N TRP A 217 -7.37 -2.93 16.01
CA TRP A 217 -6.68 -3.91 16.85
C TRP A 217 -6.75 -3.54 18.34
N LEU A 218 -6.54 -2.27 18.69
CA LEU A 218 -6.65 -1.79 20.08
C LEU A 218 -8.06 -2.00 20.64
N ALA A 219 -9.11 -1.72 19.85
CA ALA A 219 -10.50 -2.00 20.21
C ALA A 219 -10.74 -3.50 20.44
N SER A 220 -10.16 -4.38 19.60
CA SER A 220 -10.28 -5.84 19.75
C SER A 220 -9.65 -6.40 21.04
N LYS A 221 -8.67 -5.67 21.61
CA LYS A 221 -8.04 -6.00 22.90
C LYS A 221 -8.70 -5.33 24.10
N GLY A 222 -9.79 -4.58 23.90
CA GLY A 222 -10.46 -3.82 24.95
C GLY A 222 -9.71 -2.58 25.43
N ARG A 223 -8.63 -2.17 24.75
CA ARG A 223 -7.84 -0.97 25.07
C ARG A 223 -8.48 0.28 24.45
N PHE A 224 -9.68 0.63 24.93
CA PHE A 224 -10.52 1.65 24.31
C PHE A 224 -9.93 3.07 24.37
N ASP A 225 -9.25 3.44 25.46
CA ASP A 225 -8.65 4.79 25.57
C ASP A 225 -7.51 5.00 24.58
N GLU A 226 -6.71 3.96 24.36
CA GLU A 226 -5.64 3.98 23.36
C GLU A 226 -6.19 3.94 21.94
N CYS A 227 -7.27 3.18 21.72
CA CYS A 227 -8.01 3.20 20.46
C CYS A 227 -8.46 4.62 20.10
N ARG A 228 -9.08 5.36 21.05
CA ARG A 228 -9.49 6.76 20.83
C ARG A 228 -8.32 7.65 20.45
N LYS A 229 -7.19 7.53 21.16
CA LYS A 229 -5.98 8.31 20.87
C LYS A 229 -5.41 8.01 19.48
N SER A 230 -5.31 6.73 19.12
CA SER A 230 -4.82 6.31 17.80
C SER A 230 -5.75 6.78 16.68
N PHE A 231 -7.07 6.54 16.82
CA PHE A 231 -8.06 6.93 15.82
C PHE A 231 -8.06 8.44 15.58
N ARG A 232 -8.06 9.26 16.65
CA ARG A 232 -8.00 10.72 16.55
C ARG A 232 -6.69 11.21 15.95
N TRP A 233 -5.58 10.50 16.18
CA TRP A 233 -4.31 10.83 15.53
C TRP A 233 -4.40 10.62 14.01
N ILE A 234 -5.01 9.53 13.55
CA ILE A 234 -5.12 9.17 12.13
C ILE A 234 -6.19 10.01 11.44
N HIS A 235 -7.43 9.97 11.94
CA HIS A 235 -8.61 10.53 11.28
C HIS A 235 -8.93 11.97 11.70
N GLY A 236 -8.38 12.45 12.82
CA GLY A 236 -8.80 13.71 13.44
C GLY A 236 -10.08 13.56 14.25
N TYR A 237 -10.64 14.68 14.70
CA TYR A 237 -11.86 14.74 15.51
C TYR A 237 -13.16 14.80 14.69
N THR A 238 -13.06 14.78 13.35
CA THR A 238 -14.22 14.88 12.45
C THR A 238 -15.03 13.59 12.34
N SER A 239 -14.45 12.46 12.73
CA SER A 239 -15.04 11.11 12.54
C SER A 239 -15.36 10.42 13.86
N GLU A 240 -15.75 11.17 14.90
CA GLU A 240 -16.08 10.62 16.23
C GLU A 240 -17.27 9.65 16.21
N LYS A 241 -18.20 9.79 15.25
CA LYS A 241 -19.30 8.82 15.08
C LYS A 241 -18.77 7.43 14.73
N GLU A 242 -17.87 7.33 13.75
CA GLU A 242 -17.22 6.08 13.36
C GLU A 242 -16.45 5.46 14.54
N LEU A 243 -15.72 6.29 15.31
CA LEU A 243 -15.03 5.84 16.52
C LEU A 243 -15.99 5.26 17.55
N ARG A 244 -17.14 5.91 17.78
CA ARG A 244 -18.17 5.41 18.71
C ARG A 244 -18.75 4.07 18.25
N GLU A 245 -19.06 3.93 16.96
CA GLU A 245 -19.57 2.69 16.37
C GLU A 245 -18.55 1.55 16.53
N ILE A 246 -17.27 1.78 16.24
CA ILE A 246 -16.22 0.76 16.42
C ILE A 246 -16.14 0.31 17.89
N ILE A 247 -16.18 1.26 18.84
CA ILE A 247 -16.09 0.96 20.27
C ILE A 247 -17.33 0.22 20.77
N SER A 248 -18.53 0.65 20.38
CA SER A 248 -19.79 0.01 20.82
C SER A 248 -19.89 -1.42 20.27
N THR A 249 -19.67 -1.61 18.97
CA THR A 249 -19.70 -2.93 18.34
C THR A 249 -18.69 -3.88 18.98
N LYS A 250 -17.44 -3.44 19.20
CA LYS A 250 -16.40 -4.29 19.81
C LYS A 250 -16.65 -4.57 21.29
N ARG A 251 -17.25 -3.64 22.01
CA ARG A 251 -17.68 -3.87 23.40
C ARG A 251 -18.78 -4.93 23.46
N GLU A 252 -19.80 -4.81 22.61
CA GLU A 252 -20.88 -5.81 22.53
C GLU A 252 -20.37 -7.20 22.13
N GLU A 253 -19.47 -7.29 21.15
CA GLU A 253 -18.84 -8.56 20.74
C GLU A 253 -18.09 -9.22 21.90
N MET A 254 -17.36 -8.45 22.72
CA MET A 254 -16.65 -8.98 23.88
C MET A 254 -17.61 -9.50 24.96
N GLU A 255 -18.71 -8.80 25.22
CA GLU A 255 -19.72 -9.27 26.17
C GLU A 255 -20.42 -10.54 25.68
N ARG A 256 -20.73 -10.64 24.37
CA ARG A 256 -21.26 -11.87 23.77
C ARG A 256 -20.26 -13.04 23.88
N LYS A 257 -18.98 -12.81 23.58
CA LYS A 257 -17.92 -13.82 23.69
C LYS A 257 -17.67 -14.35 25.10
N LYS A 258 -17.99 -13.59 26.15
CA LYS A 258 -17.96 -14.09 27.53
C LYS A 258 -19.08 -15.10 27.82
N THR A 259 -20.17 -15.00 27.07
CA THR A 259 -21.41 -15.75 27.29
C THR A 259 -21.53 -16.97 26.37
N GLU A 260 -20.91 -16.93 25.19
CA GLU A 260 -20.96 -18.02 24.20
C GLU A 260 -19.85 -19.07 24.40
N VAL A 261 -20.21 -20.35 24.23
CA VAL A 261 -19.27 -21.46 24.13
C VAL A 261 -18.37 -21.25 22.91
N LYS A 262 -17.04 -21.35 23.08
CA LYS A 262 -16.08 -21.28 21.96
C LYS A 262 -16.51 -22.23 20.85
N MET A 263 -17.06 -21.68 19.77
CA MET A 263 -17.31 -22.46 18.56
C MET A 263 -15.97 -23.02 18.06
N SER A 264 -15.95 -24.31 17.75
CA SER A 264 -14.78 -24.98 17.18
C SER A 264 -14.50 -24.41 15.79
N PHE A 265 -13.24 -24.15 15.45
CA PHE A 265 -12.83 -23.64 14.14
C PHE A 265 -13.42 -24.46 12.97
N CYS A 266 -13.48 -25.79 13.12
CA CYS A 266 -14.09 -26.68 12.13
C CYS A 266 -15.61 -26.48 11.98
N SER A 267 -16.31 -26.08 13.05
CA SER A 267 -17.75 -25.80 12.99
C SER A 267 -18.03 -24.51 12.22
N THR A 268 -17.17 -23.49 12.36
CA THR A 268 -17.26 -22.23 11.62
C THR A 268 -16.99 -22.42 10.13
N ILE A 269 -15.99 -23.23 9.75
CA ILE A 269 -15.69 -23.47 8.32
C ILE A 269 -16.84 -24.16 7.59
N ARG A 270 -17.66 -24.94 8.31
CA ARG A 270 -18.78 -25.70 7.72
C ARG A 270 -20.03 -24.85 7.48
N THR A 271 -20.08 -23.61 7.96
CA THR A 271 -21.27 -22.77 7.81
C THR A 271 -21.36 -22.20 6.38
N PRO A 272 -22.57 -22.17 5.77
CA PRO A 272 -22.76 -21.67 4.40
C PRO A 272 -22.42 -20.20 4.22
N GLU A 273 -22.44 -19.42 5.30
CA GLU A 273 -22.01 -18.02 5.32
C GLU A 273 -20.50 -17.91 5.12
N PHE A 274 -19.72 -18.92 5.52
CA PHE A 274 -18.27 -18.93 5.39
C PHE A 274 -17.80 -19.64 4.12
N TYR A 275 -18.25 -20.88 3.85
CA TYR A 275 -17.67 -21.64 2.74
C TYR A 275 -18.12 -21.12 1.37
N LYS A 276 -19.32 -20.54 1.21
CA LYS A 276 -19.78 -20.05 -0.11
C LYS A 276 -18.91 -18.89 -0.62
N PRO A 277 -18.68 -17.79 0.15
CA PRO A 277 -17.76 -16.74 -0.27
C PRO A 277 -16.32 -17.24 -0.43
N MET A 278 -15.87 -18.16 0.44
CA MET A 278 -14.50 -18.67 0.38
C MET A 278 -14.25 -19.51 -0.87
N VAL A 279 -15.19 -20.37 -1.27
CA VAL A 279 -15.09 -21.14 -2.53
C VAL A 279 -15.05 -20.20 -3.73
N LEU A 280 -15.89 -19.16 -3.77
CA LEU A 280 -15.87 -18.16 -4.85
C LEU A 280 -14.52 -17.43 -4.92
N ALA A 281 -13.96 -17.02 -3.78
CA ALA A 281 -12.65 -16.40 -3.72
C ALA A 281 -11.54 -17.34 -4.20
N ILE A 282 -11.56 -18.61 -3.77
CA ILE A 282 -10.60 -19.63 -4.22
C ILE A 282 -10.70 -19.84 -5.73
N VAL A 283 -11.90 -20.01 -6.28
CA VAL A 283 -12.11 -20.20 -7.72
C VAL A 283 -11.60 -18.99 -8.51
N ALA A 284 -11.86 -17.76 -8.06
CA ALA A 284 -11.38 -16.55 -8.72
C ALA A 284 -9.84 -16.46 -8.72
N VAL A 285 -9.19 -16.81 -7.61
CA VAL A 285 -7.72 -16.84 -7.50
C VAL A 285 -7.14 -17.95 -8.36
N LEU A 286 -7.74 -19.15 -8.37
CA LEU A 286 -7.30 -20.25 -9.22
C LEU A 286 -7.44 -19.88 -10.70
N GLN A 287 -8.56 -19.29 -11.12
CA GLN A 287 -8.74 -18.81 -12.48
C GLN A 287 -7.66 -17.79 -12.86
N TYR A 288 -7.30 -16.87 -11.96
CA TYR A 288 -6.21 -15.92 -12.18
C TYR A 288 -4.86 -16.63 -12.37
N GLN A 289 -4.52 -17.61 -11.53
CA GLN A 289 -3.23 -18.32 -11.63
C GLN A 289 -3.16 -19.27 -12.84
N PHE A 290 -4.23 -20.02 -13.11
CA PHE A 290 -4.31 -20.94 -14.26
C PHE A 290 -4.47 -20.24 -15.60
N SER A 291 -4.74 -18.93 -15.63
CA SER A 291 -4.72 -18.15 -16.87
C SER A 291 -3.34 -18.09 -17.54
N GLY A 292 -2.27 -18.51 -16.84
CA GLY A 292 -0.90 -18.45 -17.34
C GLY A 292 -0.29 -17.04 -17.35
N LYS A 293 -1.05 -16.02 -16.92
CA LYS A 293 -0.60 -14.62 -16.90
C LYS A 293 0.75 -14.45 -16.20
N MET A 294 0.94 -15.07 -15.03
CA MET A 294 2.17 -14.93 -14.26
C MET A 294 3.36 -15.55 -14.99
N ILE A 295 3.20 -16.75 -15.57
CA ILE A 295 4.25 -17.44 -16.33
C ILE A 295 4.67 -16.61 -17.55
N CYS A 296 3.70 -16.12 -18.33
CA CYS A 296 3.99 -15.25 -19.47
C CYS A 296 4.73 -13.97 -19.07
N SER A 297 4.46 -13.43 -17.88
CA SER A 297 5.13 -12.23 -17.38
C SER A 297 6.58 -12.49 -16.93
N LEU A 298 6.86 -13.66 -16.34
CA LEU A 298 8.18 -13.99 -15.80
C LEU A 298 9.16 -14.42 -16.91
N PHE A 299 8.69 -15.25 -17.85
CA PHE A 299 9.48 -15.77 -18.97
C PHE A 299 9.36 -14.92 -20.25
N ILE A 300 8.90 -13.67 -20.11
CA ILE A 300 8.61 -12.79 -21.24
C ILE A 300 9.83 -12.56 -22.14
N LEU A 301 11.03 -12.46 -21.55
CA LEU A 301 12.27 -12.30 -22.31
C LEU A 301 12.59 -13.53 -23.16
N ASP A 302 12.44 -14.73 -22.61
CA ASP A 302 12.74 -15.97 -23.33
C ASP A 302 11.75 -16.20 -24.46
N ILE A 303 10.47 -15.88 -24.22
CA ILE A 303 9.42 -15.91 -25.25
C ILE A 303 9.77 -14.93 -26.39
N PHE A 304 10.11 -13.68 -26.07
CA PHE A 304 10.47 -12.71 -27.11
C PHE A 304 11.79 -13.04 -27.81
N LYS A 305 12.78 -13.62 -27.12
CA LYS A 305 14.01 -14.11 -27.75
C LYS A 305 13.76 -15.27 -28.73
N THR A 306 12.72 -16.06 -28.50
CA THR A 306 12.31 -17.12 -29.42
C THR A 306 11.64 -16.56 -30.68
N ILE A 307 10.90 -15.45 -30.53
CA ILE A 307 10.17 -14.80 -31.64
C ILE A 307 11.07 -13.83 -32.43
N THR A 308 12.00 -13.17 -31.76
CA THR A 308 12.83 -12.09 -32.34
C THR A 308 14.28 -12.52 -32.46
N THR A 309 14.91 -12.21 -33.58
CA THR A 309 16.33 -12.51 -33.84
C THR A 309 17.29 -11.53 -33.15
N SER A 310 16.79 -10.38 -32.68
CA SER A 310 17.59 -9.35 -32.03
C SER A 310 17.30 -9.29 -30.54
N GLU A 311 18.36 -9.40 -29.74
CA GLU A 311 18.26 -9.36 -28.29
C GLU A 311 17.76 -8.00 -27.77
N SER A 312 18.20 -6.89 -28.37
CA SER A 312 17.75 -5.55 -27.99
C SER A 312 16.25 -5.35 -28.20
N THR A 313 15.70 -5.93 -29.27
CA THR A 313 14.25 -5.87 -29.57
C THR A 313 13.45 -6.65 -28.53
N ALA A 314 13.95 -7.78 -28.04
CA ALA A 314 13.30 -8.56 -26.99
C ALA A 314 13.22 -7.79 -25.65
N TYR A 315 14.29 -7.12 -25.25
CA TYR A 315 14.28 -6.27 -24.05
C TYR A 315 13.32 -5.08 -24.19
N MET A 316 13.30 -4.41 -25.35
CA MET A 316 12.37 -3.31 -25.59
C MET A 316 10.91 -3.77 -25.60
N ALA A 317 10.61 -4.91 -26.23
CA ALA A 317 9.27 -5.50 -26.23
C ALA A 317 8.80 -5.88 -24.82
N MET A 318 9.69 -6.46 -24.01
CA MET A 318 9.44 -6.71 -22.59
C MET A 318 9.07 -5.42 -21.86
N LEU A 319 9.85 -4.35 -22.02
CA LEU A 319 9.63 -3.07 -21.32
C LEU A 319 8.29 -2.44 -21.72
N ILE A 320 7.94 -2.47 -23.00
CA ILE A 320 6.66 -1.95 -23.50
C ILE A 320 5.51 -2.75 -22.89
N LEU A 321 5.55 -4.09 -22.93
CA LEU A 321 4.47 -4.92 -22.41
C LEU A 321 4.31 -4.77 -20.89
N ASN A 322 5.41 -4.75 -20.14
CA ASN A 322 5.37 -4.49 -18.71
C ASN A 322 4.82 -3.08 -18.43
N GLY A 323 5.22 -2.08 -19.22
CA GLY A 323 4.71 -0.71 -19.12
C GLY A 323 3.19 -0.64 -19.35
N VAL A 324 2.67 -1.35 -20.35
CA VAL A 324 1.21 -1.47 -20.57
C VAL A 324 0.52 -2.14 -19.38
N THR A 325 1.17 -3.13 -18.77
CA THR A 325 0.64 -3.82 -17.58
C THR A 325 0.59 -2.90 -16.36
N VAL A 326 1.56 -1.99 -16.21
CA VAL A 326 1.52 -0.91 -15.22
C VAL A 326 0.31 0.02 -15.45
N ILE A 327 -0.01 0.33 -16.71
CA ILE A 327 -1.07 1.29 -17.10
C ILE A 327 -2.49 0.67 -17.09
N ARG A 328 -2.65 -0.64 -16.90
CA ARG A 328 -3.97 -1.31 -16.75
C ARG A 328 -4.82 -0.68 -15.63
N LEU A 329 -6.06 -1.15 -15.46
CA LEU A 329 -7.06 -0.63 -14.49
C LEU A 329 -6.46 -0.02 -13.21
N ASP A 330 -5.54 -0.72 -12.53
CA ASP A 330 -4.90 -0.26 -11.30
C ASP A 330 -4.04 1.01 -11.48
N GLY A 331 -3.22 1.08 -12.52
CA GLY A 331 -2.41 2.26 -12.84
C GLY A 331 -3.16 3.32 -13.66
N SER A 332 -4.25 2.96 -14.34
CA SER A 332 -5.15 3.93 -14.96
C SER A 332 -5.73 4.87 -13.90
N PHE A 333 -6.19 4.36 -12.75
CA PHE A 333 -6.66 5.21 -11.65
C PHE A 333 -5.57 6.13 -11.10
N LEU A 334 -4.32 5.65 -11.03
CA LEU A 334 -3.17 6.44 -10.60
C LEU A 334 -2.80 7.51 -11.63
N LEU A 335 -2.84 7.20 -12.93
CA LEU A 335 -2.65 8.15 -14.02
C LEU A 335 -3.75 9.22 -14.01
N TYR A 336 -5.01 8.83 -13.84
CA TYR A 336 -6.12 9.79 -13.66
C TYR A 336 -5.89 10.66 -12.42
N GLY A 337 -5.42 10.09 -11.31
CA GLY A 337 -5.07 10.84 -10.12
C GLY A 337 -3.94 11.86 -10.35
N ILE A 338 -2.86 11.47 -11.02
CA ILE A 338 -1.72 12.34 -11.32
C ILE A 338 -2.12 13.45 -12.30
N THR A 339 -2.83 13.10 -13.38
CA THR A 339 -3.33 14.07 -14.37
C THR A 339 -4.31 15.06 -13.74
N CYS A 340 -5.26 14.60 -12.94
CA CYS A 340 -6.13 15.49 -12.16
C CYS A 340 -5.34 16.37 -11.19
N GLY A 341 -4.31 15.83 -10.53
CA GLY A 341 -3.43 16.58 -9.64
C GLY A 341 -2.65 17.67 -10.37
N LEU A 342 -2.06 17.36 -11.52
CA LEU A 342 -1.36 18.32 -12.38
C LEU A 342 -2.30 19.38 -12.94
N CYS A 343 -3.50 19.00 -13.39
CA CYS A 343 -4.53 19.94 -13.83
C CYS A 343 -4.98 20.85 -12.68
N THR A 344 -5.16 20.31 -11.47
CA THR A 344 -5.54 21.11 -10.29
C THR A 344 -4.42 22.07 -9.90
N LEU A 345 -3.15 21.63 -9.96
CA LEU A 345 -1.99 22.48 -9.72
C LEU A 345 -1.89 23.60 -10.78
N TYR A 346 -2.12 23.27 -12.05
CA TYR A 346 -2.15 24.23 -13.14
C TYR A 346 -3.26 25.26 -12.92
N LEU A 347 -4.47 24.84 -12.60
CA LEU A 347 -5.57 25.75 -12.25
C LEU A 347 -5.25 26.57 -11.01
N PHE A 348 -4.61 26.00 -9.99
CA PHE A 348 -4.22 26.75 -8.79
C PHE A 348 -3.18 27.84 -9.09
N ILE A 349 -2.27 27.62 -10.04
CA ILE A 349 -1.23 28.59 -10.42
C ILE A 349 -1.79 29.67 -11.36
N TYR A 350 -2.59 29.27 -12.35
CA TYR A 350 -3.00 30.15 -13.45
C TYR A 350 -4.41 30.74 -13.29
N LEU A 351 -5.25 30.16 -12.42
CA LEU A 351 -6.59 30.66 -12.15
C LEU A 351 -6.56 31.49 -10.85
N PRO A 352 -6.77 32.82 -10.91
CA PRO A 352 -6.80 33.63 -9.70
C PRO A 352 -8.04 33.30 -8.86
N GLU A 353 -7.91 33.38 -7.53
CA GLU A 353 -9.06 33.21 -6.63
C GLU A 353 -10.14 34.26 -6.96
N THR A 354 -11.33 33.77 -7.31
CA THR A 354 -12.48 34.56 -7.77
C THR A 354 -13.40 35.01 -6.64
N LYS A 355 -13.17 34.51 -5.43
CA LYS A 355 -13.92 34.90 -4.25
C LYS A 355 -13.64 36.38 -3.96
N ASP A 356 -14.71 37.17 -3.84
CA ASP A 356 -14.68 38.60 -3.50
C ASP A 356 -14.06 39.53 -4.57
N LYS A 357 -13.97 39.10 -5.84
CA LYS A 357 -13.52 39.94 -6.98
C LYS A 357 -14.64 40.24 -7.97
N THR A 358 -14.62 41.44 -8.53
CA THR A 358 -15.53 41.87 -9.60
C THR A 358 -15.10 41.33 -10.96
N GLN A 359 -16.03 41.24 -11.93
CA GLN A 359 -15.72 40.74 -13.28
C GLN A 359 -14.60 41.53 -13.97
N CYS A 360 -14.57 42.86 -13.83
CA CYS A 360 -13.50 43.70 -14.38
C CYS A 360 -12.12 43.38 -13.78
N GLU A 361 -12.04 43.06 -12.49
CA GLU A 361 -10.77 42.72 -11.83
C GLU A 361 -10.23 41.36 -12.29
N ILE A 362 -11.11 40.43 -12.65
CA ILE A 362 -10.75 39.12 -13.22
C ILE A 362 -10.26 39.29 -14.66
N GLU A 363 -10.95 40.10 -15.47
CA GLU A 363 -10.51 40.42 -16.85
C GLU A 363 -9.13 41.11 -16.87
N ALA A 364 -8.89 42.05 -15.95
CA ALA A 364 -7.60 42.74 -15.83
C ALA A 364 -6.41 41.85 -15.44
N PHE A 365 -6.65 40.60 -15.00
CA PHE A 365 -5.63 39.60 -14.70
C PHE A 365 -5.19 38.83 -15.96
N PHE A 366 -6.07 38.69 -16.96
CA PHE A 366 -5.80 37.97 -18.20
C PHE A 366 -5.37 38.87 -19.37
N ILE A 367 -5.51 40.19 -19.23
CA ILE A 367 -5.06 41.18 -20.20
C ILE A 367 -3.52 41.35 -20.09
N ASP A 368 -2.83 41.20 -21.22
CA ASP A 368 -1.37 41.32 -21.31
C ASP A 368 -0.91 42.72 -20.86
N LYS A 369 0.30 42.83 -20.29
CA LYS A 369 0.82 44.08 -19.70
C LYS A 369 0.88 45.23 -20.72
N LYS A 370 0.91 44.91 -22.03
CA LYS A 370 0.85 45.86 -23.16
C LYS A 370 -0.55 46.38 -23.49
N GLU A 371 -1.62 45.65 -23.18
CA GLU A 371 -3.00 46.10 -23.42
C GLU A 371 -3.56 46.92 -22.26
N LYS A 372 -2.98 46.75 -21.07
CA LYS A 372 -3.34 47.53 -19.87
C LYS A 372 -3.08 49.03 -20.02
N ASP A 373 -2.10 49.42 -20.83
CA ASP A 373 -1.77 50.82 -21.14
C ASP A 373 -2.67 51.43 -22.25
N ASN A 374 -3.43 50.60 -22.98
CA ASN A 374 -4.31 51.04 -24.07
C ASN A 374 -5.81 50.99 -23.71
N MET A 375 -6.16 50.63 -22.47
CA MET A 375 -7.55 50.57 -22.01
C MET A 375 -8.09 51.99 -21.73
N PRO A 376 -9.16 52.44 -22.42
CA PRO A 376 -9.76 53.76 -22.19
C PRO A 376 -10.30 53.87 -20.76
N THR A 377 -9.96 54.97 -20.10
CA THR A 377 -10.28 55.34 -18.71
C THR A 377 -11.78 55.66 -18.49
N LEU A 378 -12.71 54.80 -18.94
CA LEU A 378 -14.15 55.12 -18.97
C LEU A 378 -15.07 54.20 -18.15
N LEU A 379 -14.55 53.36 -17.25
CA LEU A 379 -15.39 52.54 -16.37
C LEU A 379 -14.99 52.60 -14.88
N TYR A 380 -14.54 53.77 -14.42
CA TYR A 380 -14.59 54.14 -13.00
C TYR A 380 -15.66 55.21 -12.79
N ARG A 381 -16.93 54.79 -12.85
CA ARG A 381 -18.06 55.51 -12.24
C ARG A 381 -19.13 54.56 -11.77
#